data_AF-A0A1V6EWY7-F1
#
_entry.id   AF-A0A1V6EWY7-F1
#
_cell.length_a   1.000
_cell.length_b   1.000
_cell.length_c   1.000
_cell.angle_alpha   90.00
_cell.angle_beta   90.00
_cell.angle_gamma   90.00
#
_symmetry.space_group_name_H-M   'P 1'
#
loop_
_entity.id
_entity.type
_entity.pdbx_description
1 polymer ?
#
loop_
_entity_poly.entity_id
_entity_poly.type
_entity_poly.pdbx_seq_one_letter_code
_entity_poly.pdbx_strand_id
1 'polypeptide(L)'
;MWRYGSGLVYRLRYWRACREAEPLMGQSLYETLLPDDAAKRDALFASFPELQQEFESISRVSNRIKIKTDDWAGDLLPGLAMKIEALEHSRHQRMAYALAFSGLAVFSVLIYSVFMLGGETVHGPTYVKQATPREESALSQISTEACDLVALGETERAAELLESAINTHPGDKHRADAILTLADIEYTYLQRYERAYEIFKRLEQEHRDVFEQSWTTDKRMRMLTAAFPDAFEPLRELEAAAHCEDPLHGYENILVNYPDKIWAEEAMRQMSRLIARESETDPVDTVQMLQRLRNACVHPVALERIDLELGNYYCDSLDAPDLALKHYAQAAASRHIALAAKAREALARLE
;
A
#
# COMPACT_ATOMS: atom_id res chain seq x y z
N MET A 1 24.89 15.40 25.65
CA MET A 1 24.36 14.30 26.49
C MET A 1 22.84 14.43 26.50
N TRP A 2 22.18 13.49 25.80
CA TRP A 2 20.73 13.17 25.74
C TRP A 2 19.72 14.19 25.17
N ARG A 3 19.32 13.97 23.90
CA ARG A 3 17.92 13.92 23.43
C ARG A 3 17.85 13.05 22.16
N TYR A 4 17.99 11.73 22.32
CA TYR A 4 17.79 10.73 21.25
C TYR A 4 16.45 9.99 21.38
N GLY A 5 15.56 10.41 22.30
CA GLY A 5 14.31 9.70 22.62
C GLY A 5 13.03 10.18 21.90
N SER A 6 13.02 11.35 21.24
CA SER A 6 11.79 11.92 20.69
C SER A 6 11.45 11.47 19.27
N GLY A 7 12.45 11.11 18.45
CA GLY A 7 12.22 10.76 17.04
C GLY A 7 11.53 9.41 16.83
N LEU A 8 11.85 8.41 17.66
CA LEU A 8 11.31 7.05 17.53
C LEU A 8 9.86 6.97 18.00
N VAL A 9 9.54 7.66 19.11
CA VAL A 9 8.16 7.78 19.62
C VAL A 9 7.31 8.64 18.70
N TYR A 10 7.86 9.74 18.15
CA TYR A 10 7.15 10.54 17.14
C TYR A 10 6.87 9.72 15.88
N ARG A 11 7.85 8.97 15.37
CA ARG A 11 7.67 8.11 14.17
C ARG A 11 6.64 7.01 14.39
N LEU A 12 6.61 6.38 15.56
CA LEU A 12 5.59 5.37 15.88
C LEU A 12 4.19 5.96 16.00
N ARG A 13 4.06 7.13 16.64
CA ARG A 13 2.77 7.84 16.76
C ARG A 13 2.28 8.40 15.42
N TYR A 14 3.20 8.96 14.63
CA TYR A 14 2.93 9.43 13.27
C TYR A 14 2.46 8.28 12.39
N TRP A 15 3.14 7.14 12.44
CA TRP A 15 2.74 5.95 11.68
C TRP A 15 1.34 5.45 12.05
N ARG A 16 0.99 5.47 13.35
CA ARG A 16 -0.37 5.14 13.80
C ARG A 16 -1.38 6.16 13.28
N ALA A 17 -1.07 7.45 13.35
CA ALA A 17 -1.91 8.52 12.84
C ALA A 17 -2.14 8.43 11.32
N CYS A 18 -1.13 8.02 10.53
CA CYS A 18 -1.30 7.76 9.10
C CYS A 18 -2.35 6.66 8.85
N ARG A 19 -2.32 5.56 9.61
CA ARG A 19 -3.27 4.45 9.46
C ARG A 19 -4.71 4.85 9.80
N GLU A 20 -4.87 5.75 10.76
CA GLU A 20 -6.19 6.25 11.17
C GLU A 20 -6.70 7.34 10.22
N ALA A 21 -5.81 8.16 9.65
CA ALA A 21 -6.18 9.25 8.75
C ALA A 21 -6.50 8.79 7.32
N GLU A 22 -5.87 7.73 6.82
CA GLU A 22 -6.03 7.23 5.44
C GLU A 22 -7.50 7.01 5.00
N PRO A 23 -8.34 6.26 5.74
CA PRO A 23 -9.75 6.07 5.35
C PRO A 23 -10.57 7.37 5.45
N LEU A 24 -10.31 8.21 6.46
CA LEU A 24 -11.01 9.47 6.69
C LEU A 24 -10.69 10.50 5.58
N MET A 25 -9.42 10.58 5.20
CA MET A 25 -8.94 11.38 4.09
C MET A 25 -9.57 10.90 2.78
N GLY A 26 -9.51 9.60 2.49
CA GLY A 26 -10.09 9.01 1.29
C GLY A 26 -11.59 9.30 1.15
N GLN A 27 -12.37 9.07 2.20
CA GLN A 27 -13.81 9.32 2.18
C GLN A 27 -14.13 10.81 2.00
N SER A 28 -13.41 11.70 2.66
CA SER A 28 -13.65 13.15 2.56
C SER A 28 -13.35 13.78 1.19
N LEU A 29 -12.68 13.05 0.29
CA LEU A 29 -12.45 13.49 -1.09
C LEU A 29 -13.66 13.31 -2.00
N TYR A 30 -14.55 12.37 -1.67
CA TYR A 30 -15.67 11.97 -2.52
C TYR A 30 -17.03 12.17 -1.84
N GLU A 31 -17.06 12.15 -0.50
CA GLU A 31 -18.28 12.22 0.30
C GLU A 31 -18.14 13.22 1.45
N THR A 32 -19.27 13.69 1.97
CA THR A 32 -19.27 14.50 3.20
C THR A 32 -19.13 13.56 4.40
N LEU A 33 -18.05 13.72 5.17
CA LEU A 33 -17.85 12.94 6.39
C LEU A 33 -18.95 13.20 7.43
N LEU A 34 -19.23 12.18 8.23
CA LEU A 34 -20.01 12.34 9.46
C LEU A 34 -19.28 13.30 10.43
N PRO A 35 -20.01 14.05 11.29
CA PRO A 35 -19.41 15.04 12.19
C PRO A 35 -18.30 14.50 13.09
N ASP A 36 -18.46 13.26 13.59
CA ASP A 36 -17.49 12.61 14.48
C ASP A 36 -16.20 12.24 13.75
N ASP A 37 -16.31 11.82 12.50
CA ASP A 37 -15.18 11.41 11.66
C ASP A 37 -14.43 12.62 11.09
N ALA A 38 -15.15 13.72 10.81
CA ALA A 38 -14.55 15.01 10.51
C ALA A 38 -13.74 15.55 11.71
N ALA A 39 -14.30 15.46 12.93
CA ALA A 39 -13.60 15.89 14.14
C ALA A 39 -12.34 15.05 14.42
N LYS A 40 -12.39 13.73 14.19
CA LYS A 40 -11.22 12.84 14.30
C LYS A 40 -10.14 13.20 13.29
N ARG A 41 -10.51 13.40 12.02
CA ARG A 41 -9.57 13.83 10.97
C ARG A 41 -8.89 15.15 11.34
N ASP A 42 -9.67 16.14 11.78
CA ASP A 42 -9.14 17.46 12.13
C ASP A 42 -8.23 17.40 13.37
N ALA A 43 -8.52 16.53 14.33
CA ALA A 43 -7.64 16.25 15.47
C ALA A 43 -6.32 15.57 15.06
N LEU A 44 -6.36 14.66 14.08
CA LEU A 44 -5.16 14.04 13.51
C LEU A 44 -4.29 15.06 12.77
N PHE A 45 -4.91 15.93 11.97
CA PHE A 45 -4.22 17.04 11.27
C PHE A 45 -3.59 18.04 12.24
N ALA A 46 -4.28 18.38 13.34
CA ALA A 46 -3.73 19.25 14.36
C ALA A 46 -2.51 18.64 15.08
N SER A 47 -2.50 17.31 15.21
CA SER A 47 -1.42 16.57 15.88
C SER A 47 -0.23 16.31 14.95
N PHE A 48 -0.48 16.19 13.64
CA PHE A 48 0.51 15.88 12.60
C PHE A 48 0.22 16.71 11.34
N PRO A 49 0.77 17.93 11.26
CA PRO A 49 0.53 18.86 10.15
C PRO A 49 0.91 18.31 8.78
N GLU A 50 1.82 17.32 8.73
CA GLU A 50 2.25 16.65 7.51
C GLU A 50 1.08 15.91 6.83
N LEU A 51 0.16 15.30 7.60
CA LEU A 51 -1.03 14.64 7.08
C LEU A 51 -2.02 15.62 6.45
N GLN A 52 -2.12 16.83 7.00
CA GLN A 52 -2.93 17.89 6.42
C GLN A 52 -2.38 18.35 5.08
N GLN A 53 -1.05 18.54 4.99
CA GLN A 53 -0.40 18.94 3.73
C GLN A 53 -0.59 17.89 2.63
N GLU A 54 -0.54 16.61 2.99
CA GLU A 54 -0.82 15.48 2.10
C GLU A 54 -2.30 15.47 1.67
N PHE A 55 -3.24 15.61 2.62
CA PHE A 55 -4.65 15.69 2.29
C PHE A 55 -4.97 16.87 1.35
N GLU A 56 -4.37 18.03 1.59
CA GLU A 56 -4.53 19.20 0.74
C GLU A 56 -3.90 19.01 -0.65
N SER A 57 -2.81 18.24 -0.76
CA SER A 57 -2.21 17.92 -2.06
C SER A 57 -3.14 17.00 -2.86
N ILE A 58 -3.72 15.98 -2.21
CA ILE A 58 -4.65 15.04 -2.83
C ILE A 58 -5.99 15.72 -3.17
N SER A 59 -6.55 16.55 -2.29
CA SER A 59 -7.80 17.29 -2.51
C SER A 59 -7.69 18.30 -3.66
N ARG A 60 -6.52 18.92 -3.84
CA ARG A 60 -6.26 19.78 -5.00
C ARG A 60 -6.28 19.01 -6.32
N VAL A 61 -5.88 17.73 -6.31
CA VAL A 61 -5.95 16.86 -7.48
C VAL A 61 -7.39 16.40 -7.72
N SER A 62 -8.08 15.90 -6.70
CA SER A 62 -9.45 15.36 -6.85
C SER A 62 -10.43 16.42 -7.36
N ASN A 63 -10.38 17.65 -6.84
CA ASN A 63 -11.25 18.75 -7.26
C ASN A 63 -11.02 19.23 -8.71
N ARG A 64 -9.89 18.86 -9.33
CA ARG A 64 -9.59 19.17 -10.74
C ARG A 64 -10.13 18.10 -11.70
N ILE A 65 -10.45 16.92 -11.19
CA ILE A 65 -11.02 15.82 -11.97
C ILE A 65 -12.54 16.04 -12.06
N LYS A 66 -12.99 16.70 -13.14
CA LYS A 66 -14.42 16.72 -13.49
C LYS A 66 -14.80 15.35 -14.05
N ILE A 67 -15.33 14.48 -13.20
CA ILE A 67 -16.03 13.28 -13.67
C ILE A 67 -17.27 13.77 -14.42
N LYS A 68 -17.28 13.61 -15.75
CA LYS A 68 -18.51 13.78 -16.54
C LYS A 68 -19.47 12.66 -16.15
N THR A 69 -20.36 12.94 -15.22
CA THR A 69 -21.63 12.22 -15.12
C THR A 69 -22.50 12.71 -16.27
N ASP A 70 -22.26 12.18 -17.47
CA ASP A 70 -23.24 12.31 -18.55
C ASP A 70 -24.43 11.41 -18.16
N ASP A 71 -25.61 12.01 -18.01
CA ASP A 71 -26.88 11.32 -17.76
C ASP A 71 -27.17 10.38 -18.94
N TRP A 72 -26.72 9.15 -18.82
CA TRP A 72 -26.84 8.14 -19.85
C TRP A 72 -28.22 7.47 -19.76
N ALA A 73 -29.11 7.79 -20.71
CA ALA A 73 -30.51 7.34 -20.77
C ALA A 73 -30.71 6.04 -21.58
N GLY A 74 -29.74 5.13 -21.57
CA GLY A 74 -29.84 3.84 -22.25
C GLY A 74 -30.39 2.74 -21.32
N ASP A 75 -31.32 1.92 -21.81
CA ASP A 75 -31.76 0.72 -21.08
C ASP A 75 -30.74 -0.40 -21.29
N LEU A 76 -30.05 -0.80 -20.21
CA LEU A 76 -29.03 -1.87 -20.21
C LEU A 76 -29.63 -3.26 -20.18
N LEU A 77 -30.91 -3.42 -19.86
CA LEU A 77 -31.52 -4.72 -19.63
C LEU A 77 -31.40 -5.69 -20.82
N PRO A 78 -31.52 -5.26 -22.09
CA PRO A 78 -31.34 -6.15 -23.23
C PRO A 78 -29.88 -6.60 -23.41
N GLY A 79 -28.92 -5.70 -23.16
CA GLY A 79 -27.48 -6.01 -23.26
C GLY A 79 -26.98 -6.86 -22.09
N LEU A 80 -27.57 -6.69 -20.90
CA LEU A 80 -27.32 -7.52 -19.72
C LEU A 80 -27.92 -8.91 -19.87
N ALA A 81 -29.15 -9.04 -20.36
CA ALA A 81 -29.78 -10.35 -20.60
C ALA A 81 -28.96 -11.19 -21.61
N MET A 82 -28.52 -10.55 -22.71
CA MET A 82 -27.70 -11.22 -23.73
C MET A 82 -26.29 -11.56 -23.21
N LYS A 83 -25.72 -10.75 -22.30
CA LYS A 83 -24.45 -11.08 -21.63
C LYS A 83 -24.58 -12.18 -20.57
N ILE A 84 -25.70 -12.25 -19.84
CA ILE A 84 -25.96 -13.28 -18.84
C ILE A 84 -26.11 -14.65 -19.52
N GLU A 85 -26.81 -14.72 -20.65
CA GLU A 85 -26.97 -15.95 -21.44
C GLU A 85 -25.64 -16.41 -22.07
N ALA A 86 -24.80 -15.46 -22.50
CA ALA A 86 -23.43 -15.73 -22.95
C ALA A 86 -22.46 -16.11 -21.81
N LEU A 87 -22.75 -15.69 -20.57
CA LEU A 87 -21.98 -16.05 -19.38
C LEU A 87 -22.29 -17.48 -18.90
N GLU A 88 -23.52 -17.97 -19.07
CA GLU A 88 -23.87 -19.36 -18.73
C GLU A 88 -23.20 -20.40 -19.64
N HIS A 89 -23.13 -20.13 -20.96
CA HIS A 89 -22.46 -21.03 -21.90
C HIS A 89 -20.92 -21.02 -21.78
N SER A 90 -20.34 -19.97 -21.21
CA SER A 90 -18.88 -19.85 -21.02
C SER A 90 -18.39 -20.29 -19.64
N ARG A 91 -19.30 -20.66 -18.73
CA ARG A 91 -19.01 -21.09 -17.36
C ARG A 91 -18.21 -22.41 -17.28
N HIS A 92 -18.22 -23.24 -18.32
CA HIS A 92 -17.43 -24.47 -18.38
C HIS A 92 -16.00 -24.28 -18.94
N GLN A 93 -15.66 -23.11 -19.49
CA GLN A 93 -14.33 -22.84 -20.06
C GLN A 93 -13.58 -21.66 -19.39
N ARG A 94 -14.19 -20.99 -18.39
CA ARG A 94 -13.68 -19.75 -17.77
C ARG A 94 -13.17 -19.87 -16.33
N MET A 95 -12.81 -21.06 -15.84
CA MET A 95 -12.00 -21.14 -14.62
C MET A 95 -10.52 -20.72 -14.83
N ALA A 96 -10.09 -20.51 -16.08
CA ALA A 96 -8.68 -20.23 -16.40
C ALA A 96 -8.34 -18.74 -16.63
N TYR A 97 -9.30 -17.81 -16.75
CA TYR A 97 -9.02 -16.44 -17.24
C TYR A 97 -9.64 -15.29 -16.43
N ALA A 98 -10.33 -15.56 -15.30
CA ALA A 98 -11.02 -14.51 -14.53
C ALA A 98 -10.17 -13.80 -13.46
N LEU A 99 -8.89 -14.15 -13.29
CA LEU A 99 -8.00 -13.54 -12.29
C LEU A 99 -7.27 -12.26 -12.76
N ALA A 100 -7.38 -11.88 -14.05
CA ALA A 100 -6.49 -10.86 -14.62
C ALA A 100 -7.06 -9.41 -14.71
N PHE A 101 -8.33 -9.14 -14.36
CA PHE A 101 -8.97 -7.86 -14.73
C PHE A 101 -9.49 -6.97 -13.60
N SER A 102 -9.36 -7.32 -12.32
CA SER A 102 -9.82 -6.47 -11.21
C SER A 102 -8.78 -5.44 -10.71
N GLY A 103 -7.52 -5.51 -11.18
CA GLY A 103 -6.46 -4.58 -10.79
C GLY A 103 -6.37 -3.28 -11.61
N LEU A 104 -7.09 -3.19 -12.75
CA LEU A 104 -6.78 -2.19 -13.79
C LEU A 104 -7.55 -0.86 -13.66
N ALA A 105 -8.62 -0.78 -12.86
CA ALA A 105 -9.47 0.41 -12.77
C ALA A 105 -9.04 1.42 -11.69
N VAL A 106 -8.34 0.98 -10.64
CA VAL A 106 -7.93 1.86 -9.52
C VAL A 106 -6.54 2.46 -9.75
N PHE A 107 -5.70 1.83 -10.57
CA PHE A 107 -4.29 2.21 -10.72
C PHE A 107 -4.03 3.32 -11.76
N SER A 108 -4.92 3.48 -12.75
CA SER A 108 -4.76 4.50 -13.81
C SER A 108 -4.99 5.93 -13.32
N VAL A 109 -5.71 6.14 -12.22
CA VAL A 109 -5.97 7.47 -11.63
C VAL A 109 -4.77 7.98 -10.82
N LEU A 110 -3.99 7.09 -10.19
CA LEU A 110 -2.85 7.47 -9.36
C LEU A 110 -1.65 7.94 -10.19
N ILE A 111 -1.36 7.28 -11.31
CA ILE A 111 -0.21 7.63 -12.18
C ILE A 111 -0.48 8.93 -12.98
N TYR A 112 -1.72 9.20 -13.37
CA TYR A 112 -2.07 10.42 -14.11
C TYR A 112 -1.96 11.71 -13.27
N SER A 113 -2.01 11.61 -11.94
CA SER A 113 -1.94 12.77 -11.04
C SER A 113 -0.54 13.39 -10.94
N VAL A 114 0.51 12.59 -11.19
CA VAL A 114 1.91 13.05 -11.13
C VAL A 114 2.28 13.91 -12.34
N PHE A 115 1.63 13.71 -13.50
CA PHE A 115 1.99 14.40 -14.74
C PHE A 115 1.40 15.81 -14.92
N MET A 116 0.41 16.24 -14.13
CA MET A 116 -0.30 17.52 -14.33
C MET A 116 0.03 18.64 -13.33
N LEU A 117 1.14 18.55 -12.60
CA LEU A 117 1.52 19.53 -11.57
C LEU A 117 2.90 20.19 -11.73
N GLY A 118 3.45 20.19 -12.94
CA GLY A 118 4.38 21.25 -13.33
C GLY A 118 3.57 22.43 -13.87
N GLY A 119 3.43 23.53 -13.13
CA GLY A 119 2.72 24.72 -13.61
C GLY A 119 2.29 25.64 -12.48
N GLU A 120 3.24 26.42 -11.96
CA GLU A 120 2.95 27.52 -11.04
C GLU A 120 2.07 28.57 -11.72
N THR A 121 0.97 28.96 -11.07
CA THR A 121 0.34 30.26 -11.30
C THR A 121 0.16 30.98 -9.97
N VAL A 122 1.16 31.81 -9.65
CA VAL A 122 0.97 32.99 -8.80
C VAL A 122 0.05 33.96 -9.57
N HIS A 123 -0.99 34.47 -8.92
CA HIS A 123 -1.81 35.56 -9.45
C HIS A 123 -1.71 36.80 -8.57
N GLY A 124 -0.99 37.79 -9.13
CA GLY A 124 -0.97 39.21 -8.84
C GLY A 124 -0.29 39.92 -10.03
N PRO A 125 -0.74 41.10 -10.47
CA PRO A 125 -1.33 41.25 -11.81
C PRO A 125 -0.38 41.68 -12.94
N THR A 126 -0.72 41.21 -14.15
CA THR A 126 -0.42 41.71 -15.50
C THR A 126 0.98 42.29 -15.79
N TYR A 127 1.80 41.48 -16.48
CA TYR A 127 2.54 41.93 -17.66
C TYR A 127 2.62 40.75 -18.65
N VAL A 128 2.04 40.94 -19.85
CA VAL A 128 2.14 39.98 -20.96
C VAL A 128 3.58 39.97 -21.45
N LYS A 129 4.34 38.95 -21.05
CA LYS A 129 5.60 38.57 -21.70
C LYS A 129 5.35 37.25 -22.40
N GLN A 130 5.46 37.25 -23.73
CA GLN A 130 5.30 36.07 -24.57
C GLN A 130 6.06 34.89 -23.95
N ALA A 131 5.32 33.85 -23.54
CA ALA A 131 5.90 32.62 -23.04
C ALA A 131 6.62 31.92 -24.20
N THR A 132 7.92 31.73 -24.03
CA THR A 132 8.72 30.81 -24.85
C THR A 132 8.11 29.41 -24.79
N PRO A 133 8.22 28.61 -25.87
CA PRO A 133 7.70 27.24 -25.89
C PRO A 133 8.22 26.45 -24.69
N ARG A 134 7.31 25.77 -24.00
CA ARG A 134 7.61 24.90 -22.86
C ARG A 134 8.31 23.67 -23.42
N GLU A 135 9.64 23.57 -23.26
CA GLU A 135 10.36 22.34 -23.59
C GLU A 135 9.85 21.22 -22.66
N GLU A 136 9.03 20.33 -23.23
CA GLU A 136 8.73 19.04 -22.63
C GLU A 136 10.03 18.23 -22.54
N SER A 137 10.34 17.74 -21.35
CA SER A 137 11.56 16.95 -21.13
C SER A 137 11.43 15.60 -21.84
N ALA A 138 12.51 15.15 -22.46
CA ALA A 138 12.56 13.86 -23.15
C ALA A 138 12.25 12.69 -22.19
N LEU A 139 12.76 12.74 -20.94
CA LEU A 139 12.44 11.72 -19.94
C LEU A 139 10.97 11.72 -19.51
N SER A 140 10.34 12.89 -19.48
CA SER A 140 8.92 13.00 -19.16
C SER A 140 8.07 12.29 -20.22
N GLN A 141 8.33 12.52 -21.52
CA GLN A 141 7.61 11.81 -22.59
C GLN A 141 7.85 10.30 -22.57
N ILE A 142 9.11 9.87 -22.38
CA ILE A 142 9.47 8.44 -22.34
C ILE A 142 8.85 7.74 -21.12
N SER A 143 8.75 8.44 -19.98
CA SER A 143 8.10 7.87 -18.79
C SER A 143 6.61 7.61 -19.03
N THR A 144 5.93 8.48 -19.78
CA THR A 144 4.54 8.25 -20.21
C THR A 144 4.45 7.02 -21.11
N GLU A 145 5.32 6.92 -22.12
CA GLU A 145 5.34 5.76 -23.02
C GLU A 145 5.59 4.44 -22.27
N ALA A 146 6.48 4.45 -21.29
CA ALA A 146 6.71 3.28 -20.45
C ALA A 146 5.48 2.92 -19.61
N CYS A 147 4.73 3.89 -19.10
CA CYS A 147 3.46 3.63 -18.41
C CYS A 147 2.42 3.01 -19.33
N ASP A 148 2.33 3.47 -20.59
CA ASP A 148 1.44 2.90 -21.60
C ASP A 148 1.84 1.45 -21.93
N LEU A 149 3.13 1.16 -22.04
CA LEU A 149 3.64 -0.20 -22.24
C LEU A 149 3.30 -1.13 -21.06
N VAL A 150 3.43 -0.65 -19.82
CA VAL A 150 3.00 -1.39 -18.62
C VAL A 150 1.50 -1.69 -18.68
N ALA A 151 0.67 -0.72 -19.08
CA ALA A 151 -0.78 -0.90 -19.22
C ALA A 151 -1.15 -1.93 -20.30
N LEU A 152 -0.32 -2.09 -21.33
CA LEU A 152 -0.46 -3.10 -22.37
C LEU A 152 0.11 -4.48 -21.97
N GLY A 153 0.73 -4.59 -20.79
CA GLY A 153 1.39 -5.81 -20.32
C GLY A 153 2.81 -6.01 -20.88
N GLU A 154 3.35 -5.05 -21.62
CA GLU A 154 4.73 -5.05 -22.14
C GLU A 154 5.72 -4.50 -21.07
N THR A 155 5.68 -5.07 -19.87
CA THR A 155 6.39 -4.55 -18.68
C THR A 155 7.91 -4.65 -18.79
N GLU A 156 8.45 -5.71 -19.43
CA GLU A 156 9.89 -5.84 -19.69
C GLU A 156 10.39 -4.75 -20.64
N ARG A 157 9.64 -4.49 -21.71
CA ARG A 157 9.96 -3.46 -22.69
C ARG A 157 9.88 -2.06 -22.07
N ALA A 158 8.90 -1.82 -21.21
CA ALA A 158 8.79 -0.57 -20.45
C ALA A 158 10.03 -0.34 -19.57
N ALA A 159 10.50 -1.37 -18.86
CA ALA A 159 11.69 -1.29 -18.03
C ALA A 159 12.96 -1.00 -18.86
N GLU A 160 13.15 -1.71 -19.98
CA GLU A 160 14.28 -1.49 -20.89
C GLU A 160 14.29 -0.08 -21.50
N LEU A 161 13.10 0.41 -21.90
CA LEU A 161 12.92 1.76 -22.45
C LEU A 161 13.33 2.84 -21.42
N LEU A 162 12.82 2.72 -20.19
CA LEU A 162 13.15 3.64 -19.09
C LEU A 162 14.63 3.61 -18.73
N GLU A 163 15.22 2.42 -18.60
CA GLU A 163 16.63 2.28 -18.26
C GLU A 163 17.54 2.91 -19.32
N SER A 164 17.27 2.66 -20.60
CA SER A 164 17.99 3.27 -21.71
C SER A 164 17.88 4.81 -21.67
N ALA A 165 16.68 5.32 -21.41
CA ALA A 165 16.41 6.75 -21.35
C ALA A 165 17.14 7.42 -20.17
N ILE A 166 17.08 6.84 -18.97
CA ILE A 166 17.77 7.33 -17.76
C ILE A 166 19.28 7.43 -17.98
N ASN A 167 19.86 6.47 -18.71
CA ASN A 167 21.28 6.44 -19.02
C ASN A 167 21.66 7.45 -20.12
N THR A 168 20.76 7.71 -21.07
CA THR A 168 21.00 8.64 -22.19
C THR A 168 20.78 10.10 -21.79
N HIS A 169 19.97 10.37 -20.76
CA HIS A 169 19.62 11.71 -20.29
C HIS A 169 20.02 11.95 -18.81
N PRO A 170 21.31 11.89 -18.45
CA PRO A 170 21.75 11.95 -17.05
C PRO A 170 21.50 13.29 -16.35
N GLY A 171 21.34 14.39 -17.10
CA GLY A 171 21.12 15.74 -16.57
C GLY A 171 19.67 16.22 -16.64
N ASP A 172 18.72 15.36 -17.04
CA ASP A 172 17.32 15.75 -17.14
C ASP A 172 16.69 15.87 -15.74
N LYS A 173 15.87 16.91 -15.55
CA LYS A 173 15.19 17.23 -14.29
C LYS A 173 14.21 16.13 -13.81
N HIS A 174 13.70 15.29 -14.71
CA HIS A 174 12.78 14.18 -14.39
C HIS A 174 13.50 12.84 -14.19
N ARG A 175 14.83 12.85 -14.08
CA ARG A 175 15.61 11.63 -13.93
C ARG A 175 15.27 10.86 -12.65
N ALA A 176 15.06 11.56 -11.54
CA ALA A 176 14.68 10.93 -10.28
C ALA A 176 13.32 10.20 -10.38
N ASP A 177 12.33 10.85 -10.99
CA ASP A 177 11.00 10.29 -11.23
C ASP A 177 11.06 9.04 -12.13
N ALA A 178 11.89 9.09 -13.18
CA ALA A 178 12.09 7.96 -14.08
C ALA A 178 12.77 6.78 -13.37
N ILE A 179 13.77 7.03 -12.52
CA ILE A 179 14.43 6.00 -11.70
C ILE A 179 13.43 5.36 -10.73
N LEU A 180 12.60 6.17 -10.08
CA LEU A 180 11.55 5.68 -9.18
C LEU A 180 10.54 4.81 -9.94
N THR A 181 10.10 5.26 -11.11
CA THR A 181 9.18 4.49 -11.98
C THR A 181 9.79 3.15 -12.40
N LEU A 182 11.07 3.14 -12.78
CA LEU A 182 11.78 1.90 -13.11
C LEU A 182 11.85 0.95 -11.91
N ALA A 183 12.17 1.45 -10.71
CA ALA A 183 12.21 0.66 -9.49
C ALA A 183 10.84 0.03 -9.17
N ASP A 184 9.77 0.80 -9.37
CA ASP A 184 8.40 0.36 -9.16
C ASP A 184 7.98 -0.73 -10.15
N ILE A 185 8.44 -0.64 -11.41
CA ILE A 185 8.19 -1.67 -12.42
C ILE A 185 8.90 -2.98 -12.06
N GLU A 186 10.18 -2.89 -11.73
CA GLU A 186 11.01 -4.03 -11.35
C GLU A 186 10.46 -4.73 -10.10
N TYR A 187 9.97 -3.96 -9.12
CA TYR A 187 9.37 -4.48 -7.89
C TYR A 187 8.00 -5.11 -8.12
N THR A 188 7.08 -4.37 -8.75
CA THR A 188 5.64 -4.69 -8.72
C THR A 188 5.24 -5.63 -9.85
N TYR A 189 5.75 -5.39 -11.06
CA TYR A 189 5.30 -6.11 -12.25
C TYR A 189 6.25 -7.23 -12.65
N LEU A 190 7.56 -7.02 -12.52
CA LEU A 190 8.56 -8.02 -12.91
C LEU A 190 9.00 -8.91 -11.74
N GLN A 191 8.74 -8.50 -10.49
CA GLN A 191 9.14 -9.21 -9.27
C GLN A 191 10.65 -9.54 -9.23
N ARG A 192 11.47 -8.73 -9.90
CA ARG A 192 12.94 -8.84 -9.92
C ARG A 192 13.50 -8.08 -8.73
N TYR A 193 13.27 -8.62 -7.53
CA TYR A 193 13.51 -7.94 -6.27
C TYR A 193 14.98 -7.54 -6.05
N GLU A 194 15.94 -8.35 -6.50
CA GLU A 194 17.36 -7.97 -6.47
C GLU A 194 17.59 -6.64 -7.22
N ARG A 195 17.05 -6.55 -8.45
CA ARG A 195 17.21 -5.38 -9.31
C ARG A 195 16.47 -4.17 -8.77
N ALA A 196 15.24 -4.35 -8.28
CA ALA A 196 14.48 -3.29 -7.64
C ALA A 196 15.24 -2.71 -6.43
N TYR A 197 15.85 -3.56 -5.59
CA TYR A 197 16.65 -3.11 -4.44
C TYR A 197 17.86 -2.26 -4.87
N GLU A 198 18.58 -2.68 -5.90
CA GLU A 198 19.71 -1.90 -6.44
C GLU A 198 19.27 -0.52 -6.97
N ILE A 199 18.14 -0.46 -7.68
CA ILE A 199 17.63 0.80 -8.23
C ILE A 199 17.12 1.72 -7.11
N PHE A 200 16.41 1.20 -6.11
CA PHE A 200 16.02 1.99 -4.94
C PHE A 200 17.24 2.49 -4.16
N LYS A 201 18.29 1.69 -4.00
CA LYS A 201 19.55 2.14 -3.39
C LYS A 201 20.22 3.24 -4.19
N ARG A 202 20.20 3.15 -5.52
CA ARG A 202 20.70 4.22 -6.39
C ARG A 202 19.87 5.50 -6.22
N LEU A 203 18.54 5.39 -6.17
CA LEU A 203 17.65 6.53 -5.94
C LEU A 203 17.93 7.20 -4.58
N GLU A 204 18.07 6.41 -3.51
CA GLU A 204 18.43 6.90 -2.16
C GLU A 204 19.76 7.67 -2.16
N GLN A 205 20.75 7.21 -2.92
CA GLN A 205 22.08 7.82 -3.00
C GLN A 205 22.12 9.08 -3.88
N GLU A 206 21.45 9.05 -5.03
CA GLU A 206 21.55 10.10 -6.05
C GLU A 206 20.48 11.20 -5.91
N HIS A 207 19.27 10.85 -5.43
CA HIS A 207 18.09 11.73 -5.40
C HIS A 207 17.29 11.53 -4.10
N ARG A 208 17.96 11.78 -2.97
CA ARG A 208 17.41 11.55 -1.63
C ARG A 208 16.12 12.34 -1.35
N ASP A 209 16.01 13.54 -1.90
CA ASP A 209 14.83 14.39 -1.79
C ASP A 209 13.58 13.73 -2.39
N VAL A 210 13.70 13.08 -3.53
CA VAL A 210 12.59 12.32 -4.15
C VAL A 210 12.35 11.01 -3.41
N PHE A 211 13.41 10.35 -2.95
CA PHE A 211 13.30 9.11 -2.16
C PHE A 211 12.49 9.32 -0.86
N GLU A 212 12.73 10.41 -0.14
CA GLU A 212 12.08 10.71 1.16
C GLU A 212 10.64 11.24 1.03
N GLN A 213 10.21 11.66 -0.17
CA GLN A 213 8.86 12.20 -0.40
C GLN A 213 7.77 11.13 -0.46
N SER A 214 8.13 9.85 -0.63
CA SER A 214 7.18 8.78 -0.89
C SER A 214 7.20 7.72 0.21
N TRP A 215 6.09 7.62 0.96
CA TRP A 215 5.91 6.54 1.95
C TRP A 215 5.93 5.15 1.30
N THR A 216 5.41 5.01 0.08
CA THR A 216 5.41 3.72 -0.63
C THR A 216 6.84 3.26 -0.94
N THR A 217 7.71 4.21 -1.29
CA THR A 217 9.15 3.99 -1.48
C THR A 217 9.83 3.54 -0.19
N ASP A 218 9.57 4.21 0.94
CA ASP A 218 10.10 3.80 2.25
C ASP A 218 9.61 2.39 2.64
N LYS A 219 8.31 2.12 2.49
CA LYS A 219 7.75 0.78 2.78
C LYS A 219 8.40 -0.29 1.91
N ARG A 220 8.46 -0.11 0.59
CA ARG A 220 9.06 -1.08 -0.34
C ARG A 220 10.53 -1.30 -0.01
N MET A 221 11.28 -0.23 0.23
CA MET A 221 12.69 -0.34 0.56
C MET A 221 12.93 -1.06 1.88
N ARG A 222 12.09 -0.82 2.89
CA ARG A 222 12.15 -1.55 4.16
C ARG A 222 11.90 -3.05 3.97
N MET A 223 10.92 -3.41 3.13
CA MET A 223 10.64 -4.81 2.81
C MET A 223 11.82 -5.44 2.06
N LEU A 224 12.31 -4.81 0.99
CA LEU A 224 13.47 -5.30 0.24
C LEU A 224 14.71 -5.47 1.14
N THR A 225 15.00 -4.49 2.00
CA THR A 225 16.12 -4.55 2.93
C THR A 225 15.97 -5.71 3.93
N ALA A 226 14.77 -5.94 4.43
CA ALA A 226 14.50 -7.04 5.35
C ALA A 226 14.57 -8.42 4.67
N ALA A 227 14.27 -8.49 3.38
CA ALA A 227 14.29 -9.75 2.61
C ALA A 227 15.67 -10.06 2.00
N PHE A 228 16.54 -9.05 1.88
CA PHE A 228 17.86 -9.17 1.27
C PHE A 228 18.72 -10.30 1.86
N PRO A 229 18.81 -10.50 3.19
CA PRO A 229 19.59 -11.60 3.78
C PRO A 229 19.11 -13.00 3.35
N ASP A 230 17.83 -13.12 3.01
CA ASP A 230 17.15 -14.36 2.65
C ASP A 230 16.89 -14.44 1.14
N ALA A 231 17.72 -13.76 0.33
CA ALA A 231 17.63 -13.73 -1.13
C ALA A 231 16.23 -13.40 -1.68
N PHE A 232 15.51 -12.52 -0.96
CA PHE A 232 14.17 -12.07 -1.28
C PHE A 232 13.07 -13.15 -1.25
N GLU A 233 13.37 -14.34 -0.71
CA GLU A 233 12.43 -15.47 -0.65
C GLU A 233 11.11 -15.12 0.06
N PRO A 234 11.12 -14.43 1.22
CA PRO A 234 9.86 -14.09 1.90
C PRO A 234 8.93 -13.18 1.08
N LEU A 235 9.48 -12.34 0.20
CA LEU A 235 8.69 -11.51 -0.72
C LEU A 235 8.09 -12.34 -1.84
N ARG A 236 8.83 -13.32 -2.36
CA ARG A 236 8.31 -14.29 -3.34
C ARG A 236 7.20 -15.14 -2.74
N GLU A 237 7.35 -15.61 -1.50
CA GLU A 237 6.30 -16.35 -0.79
C GLU A 237 5.03 -15.50 -0.57
N LEU A 238 5.18 -14.22 -0.20
CA LEU A 238 4.05 -13.31 -0.01
C LEU A 238 3.28 -13.07 -1.30
N GLU A 239 4.00 -12.90 -2.41
CA GLU A 239 3.42 -12.71 -3.72
C GLU A 239 2.79 -14.01 -4.26
N ALA A 240 3.44 -15.15 -4.05
CA ALA A 240 2.89 -16.46 -4.41
C ALA A 240 1.58 -16.75 -3.65
N ALA A 241 1.52 -16.42 -2.35
CA ALA A 241 0.32 -16.58 -1.54
C ALA A 241 -0.88 -15.79 -2.10
N ALA A 242 -0.65 -14.60 -2.66
CA ALA A 242 -1.70 -13.80 -3.28
C ALA A 242 -2.31 -14.45 -4.54
N HIS A 243 -1.56 -15.34 -5.20
CA HIS A 243 -1.93 -16.00 -6.44
C HIS A 243 -2.32 -17.48 -6.27
N CYS A 244 -2.31 -18.00 -5.04
CA CYS A 244 -2.76 -19.35 -4.75
C CYS A 244 -4.28 -19.50 -4.91
N GLU A 245 -4.74 -20.74 -5.13
CA GLU A 245 -6.18 -21.07 -5.13
C GLU A 245 -6.83 -20.81 -3.77
N ASP A 246 -6.07 -21.01 -2.68
CA ASP A 246 -6.44 -20.65 -1.31
C ASP A 246 -5.43 -19.64 -0.73
N PRO A 247 -5.64 -18.33 -0.93
CA PRO A 247 -4.74 -17.30 -0.43
C PRO A 247 -4.67 -17.23 1.09
N LEU A 248 -5.75 -17.55 1.82
CA LEU A 248 -5.73 -17.54 3.28
C LEU A 248 -4.76 -18.58 3.82
N HIS A 249 -4.78 -19.79 3.26
CA HIS A 249 -3.81 -20.82 3.62
C HIS A 249 -2.38 -20.46 3.19
N GLY A 250 -2.21 -19.83 2.02
CA GLY A 250 -0.92 -19.30 1.58
C GLY A 250 -0.30 -18.32 2.59
N TYR A 251 -1.09 -17.35 3.05
CA TYR A 251 -0.64 -16.39 4.06
C TYR A 251 -0.46 -17.01 5.45
N GLU A 252 -1.28 -18.01 5.82
CA GLU A 252 -1.10 -18.75 7.06
C GLU A 252 0.28 -19.41 7.11
N ASN A 253 0.74 -20.02 6.01
CA ASN A 253 2.07 -20.61 5.94
C ASN A 253 3.19 -19.58 6.20
N ILE A 254 3.01 -18.32 5.77
CA ILE A 254 3.96 -17.23 6.08
C ILE A 254 3.97 -16.92 7.58
N LEU A 255 2.82 -16.96 8.27
CA LEU A 255 2.78 -16.82 9.73
C LEU A 255 3.55 -17.94 10.44
N VAL A 256 3.60 -19.13 9.84
CA VAL A 256 4.32 -20.29 10.39
C VAL A 256 5.82 -20.23 10.11
N ASN A 257 6.20 -19.84 8.89
CA ASN A 257 7.61 -19.78 8.46
C ASN A 257 8.34 -18.57 9.05
N TYR A 258 7.64 -17.44 9.22
CA TYR A 258 8.23 -16.17 9.65
C TYR A 258 7.46 -15.49 10.81
N PRO A 259 7.08 -16.21 11.88
CA PRO A 259 6.16 -15.71 12.91
C PRO A 259 6.67 -14.45 13.62
N ASP A 260 8.00 -14.29 13.77
CA ASP A 260 8.60 -13.19 14.51
C ASP A 260 9.18 -12.08 13.62
N LYS A 261 8.92 -12.14 12.31
CA LYS A 261 9.41 -11.18 11.29
C LYS A 261 8.29 -10.26 10.80
N ILE A 262 8.70 -9.22 10.06
CA ILE A 262 7.77 -8.28 9.42
C ILE A 262 6.82 -8.95 8.41
N TRP A 263 7.19 -10.12 7.89
CA TRP A 263 6.39 -10.90 6.95
C TRP A 263 5.07 -11.36 7.55
N ALA A 264 5.08 -11.73 8.84
CA ALA A 264 3.86 -12.10 9.54
C ALA A 264 2.87 -10.94 9.65
N GLU A 265 3.36 -9.71 9.86
CA GLU A 265 2.50 -8.52 9.93
C GLU A 265 1.86 -8.20 8.56
N GLU A 266 2.63 -8.30 7.48
CA GLU A 266 2.09 -8.07 6.14
C GLU A 266 1.14 -9.20 5.73
N ALA A 267 1.43 -10.46 6.04
CA ALA A 267 0.53 -11.59 5.80
C ALA A 267 -0.82 -11.40 6.55
N MET A 268 -0.79 -11.09 7.85
CA MET A 268 -2.02 -10.81 8.61
C MET A 268 -2.82 -9.64 8.02
N ARG A 269 -2.14 -8.61 7.48
CA ARG A 269 -2.80 -7.49 6.80
C ARG A 269 -3.51 -7.94 5.53
N GLN A 270 -2.88 -8.78 4.70
CA GLN A 270 -3.52 -9.29 3.48
C GLN A 270 -4.68 -10.22 3.80
N MET A 271 -4.52 -11.12 4.76
CA MET A 271 -5.60 -11.98 5.25
C MET A 271 -6.78 -11.17 5.80
N SER A 272 -6.52 -10.11 6.58
CA SER A 272 -7.58 -9.22 7.09
C SER A 272 -8.36 -8.55 5.95
N ARG A 273 -7.68 -8.15 4.87
CA ARG A 273 -8.31 -7.59 3.66
C ARG A 273 -9.17 -8.63 2.94
N LEU A 274 -8.73 -9.88 2.88
CA LEU A 274 -9.52 -10.98 2.30
C LEU A 274 -10.81 -11.21 3.09
N ILE A 275 -10.70 -11.36 4.41
CA ILE A 275 -11.85 -11.58 5.29
C ILE A 275 -12.83 -10.39 5.26
N ALA A 276 -12.31 -9.15 5.23
CA ALA A 276 -13.14 -7.95 5.11
C ALA A 276 -13.96 -7.92 3.81
N ARG A 277 -13.33 -8.30 2.68
CA ARG A 277 -14.00 -8.38 1.37
C ARG A 277 -15.09 -9.45 1.35
N GLU A 278 -14.87 -10.59 1.98
CA GLU A 278 -15.86 -11.67 2.05
C GLU A 278 -17.05 -11.34 2.96
N SER A 279 -16.84 -10.51 3.97
CA SER A 279 -17.86 -10.25 4.99
C SER A 279 -18.79 -9.07 4.69
N GLU A 280 -18.56 -8.29 3.62
CA GLU A 280 -19.21 -6.99 3.34
C GLU A 280 -19.32 -6.07 4.59
N THR A 281 -18.45 -6.28 5.59
CA THR A 281 -18.50 -5.60 6.87
C THR A 281 -17.39 -4.56 6.89
N ASP A 282 -17.75 -3.32 7.25
CA ASP A 282 -16.78 -2.25 7.44
C ASP A 282 -15.76 -2.65 8.55
N PRO A 283 -14.44 -2.67 8.27
CA PRO A 283 -13.42 -3.17 9.19
C PRO A 283 -13.13 -2.23 10.38
N VAL A 284 -14.16 -1.65 11.00
CA VAL A 284 -14.02 -0.65 12.08
C VAL A 284 -13.50 -1.27 13.37
N ASP A 285 -13.75 -2.56 13.61
CA ASP A 285 -13.29 -3.26 14.82
C ASP A 285 -12.11 -4.21 14.53
N THR A 286 -10.89 -3.72 14.84
CA THR A 286 -9.64 -4.47 14.69
C THR A 286 -9.64 -5.76 15.52
N VAL A 287 -10.25 -5.76 16.71
CA VAL A 287 -10.32 -6.94 17.57
C VAL A 287 -11.16 -8.01 16.91
N GLN A 288 -12.34 -7.66 16.40
CA GLN A 288 -13.18 -8.61 15.66
C GLN A 288 -12.47 -9.15 14.43
N MET A 289 -11.76 -8.29 13.68
CA MET A 289 -11.00 -8.73 12.51
C MET A 289 -9.93 -9.77 12.89
N LEU A 290 -9.13 -9.48 13.90
CA LEU A 290 -8.10 -10.40 14.39
C LEU A 290 -8.68 -11.70 14.98
N GLN A 291 -9.86 -11.64 15.61
CA GLN A 291 -10.56 -12.84 16.08
C GLN A 291 -11.08 -13.69 14.92
N ARG A 292 -11.64 -13.07 13.86
CA ARG A 292 -12.06 -13.80 12.65
C ARG A 292 -10.86 -14.44 11.96
N LEU A 293 -9.77 -13.70 11.83
CA LEU A 293 -8.50 -14.20 11.31
C LEU A 293 -8.00 -15.40 12.12
N ARG A 294 -8.01 -15.30 13.46
CA ARG A 294 -7.68 -16.41 14.35
C ARG A 294 -8.56 -17.63 14.11
N ASN A 295 -9.86 -17.45 13.89
CA ASN A 295 -10.78 -18.56 13.64
C ASN A 295 -10.65 -19.17 12.24
N ALA A 296 -10.08 -18.42 11.29
CA ALA A 296 -9.79 -18.91 9.93
C ALA A 296 -8.49 -19.74 9.86
N CYS A 297 -7.58 -19.55 10.81
CA CYS A 297 -6.34 -20.32 10.90
C CYS A 297 -6.53 -21.67 11.60
N VAL A 298 -5.71 -22.64 11.22
CA VAL A 298 -5.67 -24.00 11.78
C VAL A 298 -4.32 -24.27 12.43
N HIS A 299 -3.23 -23.72 11.90
CA HIS A 299 -1.89 -24.02 12.36
C HIS A 299 -1.60 -23.38 13.73
N PRO A 300 -1.12 -24.14 14.74
CA PRO A 300 -0.92 -23.62 16.09
C PRO A 300 -0.02 -22.38 16.16
N VAL A 301 1.09 -22.37 15.42
CA VAL A 301 2.02 -21.21 15.39
C VAL A 301 1.35 -19.95 14.81
N ALA A 302 0.48 -20.11 13.82
CA ALA A 302 -0.26 -18.99 13.24
C ALA A 302 -1.27 -18.44 14.26
N LEU A 303 -2.03 -19.33 14.93
CA LEU A 303 -2.94 -18.96 16.01
C LEU A 303 -2.22 -18.21 17.13
N GLU A 304 -1.08 -18.71 17.58
CA GLU A 304 -0.27 -18.10 18.64
C GLU A 304 0.30 -16.74 18.20
N ARG A 305 0.67 -16.57 16.93
CA ARG A 305 1.12 -15.28 16.39
C ARG A 305 0.00 -14.25 16.38
N ILE A 306 -1.21 -14.68 16.06
CA ILE A 306 -2.41 -13.83 16.08
C ILE A 306 -2.79 -13.51 17.52
N ASP A 307 -2.67 -14.46 18.45
CA ASP A 307 -2.86 -14.21 19.88
C ASP A 307 -1.85 -13.18 20.41
N LEU A 308 -0.57 -13.24 19.99
CA LEU A 308 0.41 -12.19 20.32
C LEU A 308 -0.05 -10.81 19.82
N GLU A 309 -0.60 -10.73 18.61
CA GLU A 309 -1.09 -9.47 18.02
C GLU A 309 -2.33 -8.94 18.74
N LEU A 310 -3.29 -9.82 19.08
CA LEU A 310 -4.46 -9.48 19.89
C LEU A 310 -4.03 -8.93 21.26
N GLY A 311 -3.07 -9.59 21.92
CA GLY A 311 -2.52 -9.12 23.18
C GLY A 311 -1.93 -7.71 23.08
N ASN A 312 -1.09 -7.47 22.07
CA ASN A 312 -0.52 -6.15 21.79
C ASN A 312 -1.60 -5.10 21.56
N TYR A 313 -2.64 -5.44 20.79
CA TYR A 313 -3.71 -4.49 20.52
C TYR A 313 -4.52 -4.14 21.78
N TYR A 314 -4.88 -5.15 22.60
CA TYR A 314 -5.57 -4.91 23.86
C TYR A 314 -4.75 -4.06 24.83
N CYS A 315 -3.44 -4.33 24.95
CA CYS A 315 -2.54 -3.59 25.82
C CYS A 315 -2.29 -2.16 25.30
N ASP A 316 -1.84 -2.02 24.06
CA ASP A 316 -1.27 -0.77 23.54
C ASP A 316 -2.31 0.17 22.89
N SER A 317 -3.48 -0.35 22.50
CA SER A 317 -4.53 0.44 21.82
C SER A 317 -5.76 0.61 22.68
N LEU A 318 -6.14 -0.40 23.47
CA LEU A 318 -7.40 -0.40 24.23
C LEU A 318 -7.21 -0.22 25.74
N ASP A 319 -5.96 -0.15 26.23
CA ASP A 319 -5.63 -0.05 27.67
C ASP A 319 -6.37 -1.11 28.51
N ALA A 320 -6.46 -2.33 27.98
CA ALA A 320 -7.19 -3.46 28.54
C ALA A 320 -6.22 -4.61 28.90
N PRO A 321 -5.35 -4.43 29.91
CA PRO A 321 -4.29 -5.39 30.24
C PRO A 321 -4.84 -6.76 30.67
N ASP A 322 -6.01 -6.82 31.29
CA ASP A 322 -6.66 -8.07 31.70
C ASP A 322 -7.00 -8.96 30.49
N LEU A 323 -7.45 -8.34 29.39
CA LEU A 323 -7.74 -9.06 28.14
C LEU A 323 -6.45 -9.43 27.42
N ALA A 324 -5.44 -8.56 27.46
CA ALA A 324 -4.13 -8.83 26.88
C ALA A 324 -3.45 -10.05 27.52
N LEU A 325 -3.54 -10.19 28.85
CA LEU A 325 -2.92 -11.29 29.63
C LEU A 325 -3.32 -12.66 29.09
N LYS A 326 -4.62 -12.87 28.81
CA LYS A 326 -5.12 -14.14 28.27
C LYS A 326 -4.46 -14.49 26.93
N HIS A 327 -4.35 -13.52 26.04
CA HIS A 327 -3.79 -13.72 24.70
C HIS A 327 -2.27 -13.91 24.76
N TYR A 328 -1.56 -13.13 25.58
CA TYR A 328 -0.13 -13.34 25.79
C TYR A 328 0.18 -14.69 26.44
N ALA A 329 -0.64 -15.17 27.37
CA ALA A 329 -0.46 -16.50 27.97
C ALA A 329 -0.56 -17.63 26.93
N GLN A 330 -1.48 -17.53 25.97
CA GLN A 330 -1.57 -18.48 24.85
C GLN A 330 -0.32 -18.41 23.97
N ALA A 331 0.11 -17.21 23.57
CA ALA A 331 1.30 -17.04 22.75
C ALA A 331 2.60 -17.45 23.48
N ALA A 332 2.68 -17.30 24.79
CA ALA A 332 3.83 -17.69 25.62
C ALA A 332 4.00 -19.22 25.74
N ALA A 333 2.92 -19.98 25.50
CA ALA A 333 2.91 -21.43 25.42
C ALA A 333 3.34 -21.96 24.04
N SER A 334 3.64 -21.05 23.09
CA SER A 334 4.05 -21.42 21.74
C SER A 334 5.27 -22.33 21.71
N ARG A 335 5.27 -23.26 20.76
CA ARG A 335 6.43 -24.09 20.44
C ARG A 335 7.52 -23.30 19.70
N HIS A 336 7.18 -22.15 19.13
CA HIS A 336 8.13 -21.28 18.45
C HIS A 336 8.87 -20.40 19.47
N ILE A 337 10.18 -20.64 19.64
CA ILE A 337 10.99 -20.06 20.73
C ILE A 337 10.95 -18.53 20.73
N ALA A 338 11.15 -17.89 19.57
CA ALA A 338 11.19 -16.44 19.50
C ALA A 338 9.81 -15.80 19.73
N LEU A 339 8.73 -16.48 19.33
CA LEU A 339 7.37 -15.99 19.55
C LEU A 339 7.02 -16.08 21.05
N ALA A 340 7.28 -17.25 21.65
CA ALA A 340 7.09 -17.47 23.07
C ALA A 340 7.91 -16.49 23.92
N ALA A 341 9.15 -16.19 23.52
CA ALA A 341 9.99 -15.21 24.19
C ALA A 341 9.38 -13.80 24.16
N LYS A 342 8.91 -13.32 23.00
CA LYS A 342 8.23 -12.02 22.88
C LYS A 342 6.96 -11.96 23.73
N ALA A 343 6.15 -13.02 23.73
CA ALA A 343 4.93 -13.10 24.54
C ALA A 343 5.22 -13.10 26.05
N ARG A 344 6.27 -13.81 26.50
CA ARG A 344 6.70 -13.79 27.91
C ARG A 344 7.25 -12.44 28.33
N GLU A 345 7.98 -11.76 27.44
CA GLU A 345 8.43 -10.40 27.69
C GLU A 345 7.24 -9.44 27.84
N ALA A 346 6.22 -9.58 26.99
CA ALA A 346 4.99 -8.79 27.10
C ALA A 346 4.23 -9.08 28.42
N LEU A 347 4.10 -10.36 28.82
CA LEU A 347 3.52 -10.75 30.11
C LEU A 347 4.26 -10.10 31.29
N ALA A 348 5.59 -10.15 31.28
CA ALA A 348 6.40 -9.59 32.36
C ALA A 348 6.31 -8.06 32.48
N ARG A 349 5.78 -7.36 31.46
CA ARG A 349 5.51 -5.91 31.52
C ARG A 349 4.13 -5.59 32.10
N LEU A 350 3.22 -6.56 32.17
CA LEU A 350 1.89 -6.41 32.75
C LEU A 350 1.87 -6.70 34.26
N GLU A 351 2.86 -7.45 34.76
CA GLU A 351 3.12 -7.71 36.18
C GLU A 351 3.90 -6.56 36.83
#